data_AF-A0A961SG37-F1
#
_entry.id   AF-A0A961SG37-F1
#
_cell.length_a   1.000
_cell.length_b   1.000
_cell.length_c   1.000
_cell.angle_alpha   90.00
_cell.angle_beta   90.00
_cell.angle_gamma   90.00
#
_symmetry.space_group_name_H-M   'P 1'
#
loop_
_entity.id
_entity.type
_entity.pdbx_description
1 polymer ?
#
loop_
_entity_poly.entity_id
_entity_poly.type
_entity_poly.pdbx_seq_one_letter_code
_entity_poly.pdbx_strand_id
1 'polypeptide(L)'
;MIEPHFMKIPKIPQKGNDGRDRERRSGKWDTPIGEDRPKVAYKVGMSEAEREYLRQQHWSWIRFIILCAFGGIVVGFFIAGLILRLNFNGLGEMILHSPDRFIYTLLLAGGLGSTCGMIAMGVGIMIRSSLGR
;
A
#
# COMPACT_ATOMS: atom_id res chain seq x y z
N MET A 1 -7.71 20.45 18.00
CA MET A 1 -6.71 21.21 17.23
C MET A 1 -5.41 20.44 17.36
N ILE A 2 -5.01 19.68 16.34
CA ILE A 2 -3.83 18.81 16.38
C ILE A 2 -2.84 19.41 15.39
N GLU A 3 -1.71 19.92 15.89
CA GLU A 3 -0.62 20.45 15.07
C GLU A 3 -0.01 19.33 14.21
N PRO A 4 0.05 19.46 12.88
CA PRO A 4 0.86 18.57 12.07
C PRO A 4 2.33 18.95 12.27
N HIS A 5 3.07 18.11 12.99
CA HIS A 5 4.54 18.15 13.03
C HIS A 5 5.10 17.98 11.61
N PHE A 6 5.33 19.12 10.95
CA PHE A 6 5.96 19.23 9.64
C PHE A 6 7.42 18.78 9.76
N MET A 7 7.69 17.56 9.32
CA MET A 7 9.04 16.98 9.29
C MET A 7 9.86 17.73 8.24
N LYS A 8 10.83 18.53 8.69
CA LYS A 8 11.80 19.23 7.84
C LYS A 8 12.54 18.21 6.96
N ILE A 9 12.33 18.27 5.65
CA ILE A 9 13.10 17.51 4.67
C ILE A 9 14.50 18.16 4.58
N PRO A 10 15.60 17.49 4.97
CA PRO A 10 16.93 18.03 4.79
C PRO A 10 17.29 18.07 3.30
N LYS A 11 17.83 19.20 2.84
CA LYS A 11 18.31 19.40 1.46
C LYS A 11 19.38 18.36 1.14
N ILE A 12 19.14 17.53 0.13
CA ILE A 12 20.10 16.56 -0.40
C ILE A 12 21.27 17.34 -1.03
N PRO A 13 22.53 17.09 -0.64
CA PRO A 13 23.67 17.70 -1.30
C PRO A 13 23.79 17.17 -2.73
N GLN A 14 23.64 18.05 -3.71
CA GLN A 14 23.98 17.79 -5.11
C GLN A 14 25.51 17.62 -5.20
N LYS A 15 25.98 16.37 -5.11
CA LYS A 15 27.39 16.06 -5.32
C LYS A 15 27.70 16.17 -6.81
N GLY A 16 28.58 17.11 -7.14
CA GLY A 16 29.03 17.45 -8.48
C GLY A 16 29.42 16.23 -9.31
N ASN A 17 29.00 16.27 -10.56
CA ASN A 17 29.22 15.28 -11.59
C ASN A 17 30.66 15.43 -12.12
N ASP A 18 31.62 14.77 -11.46
CA ASP A 18 32.95 14.59 -12.03
C ASP A 18 32.89 13.48 -13.06
N GLY A 19 32.65 13.89 -14.30
CA GLY A 19 32.87 13.06 -15.47
C GLY A 19 34.34 12.67 -15.55
N ARG A 20 34.62 11.38 -15.43
CA ARG A 20 35.71 10.70 -16.13
C ARG A 20 35.61 9.18 -15.94
N ASP A 21 35.86 8.48 -17.05
CA ASP A 21 36.35 7.10 -17.12
C ASP A 21 35.33 5.96 -17.02
N ARG A 22 34.74 5.59 -18.17
CA ARG A 22 35.18 4.43 -18.97
C ARG A 22 34.12 3.98 -19.97
N GLU A 23 34.32 4.50 -21.17
CA GLU A 23 34.12 3.80 -22.42
C GLU A 23 34.77 2.40 -22.38
N ARG A 24 33.97 1.33 -22.52
CA ARG A 24 34.26 0.05 -23.21
C ARG A 24 33.27 -1.06 -22.80
N ARG A 25 32.16 -1.15 -23.54
CA ARG A 25 31.80 -2.33 -24.35
C ARG A 25 30.44 -2.09 -24.98
N SER A 26 30.48 -1.72 -26.24
CA SER A 26 29.37 -1.75 -27.18
C SER A 26 28.87 -3.20 -27.34
N GLY A 27 27.82 -3.54 -26.62
CA GLY A 27 26.89 -4.59 -27.01
C GLY A 27 25.70 -3.91 -27.68
N LYS A 28 25.75 -3.83 -29.01
CA LYS A 28 24.69 -3.30 -29.86
C LYS A 28 23.44 -4.16 -29.68
N TRP A 29 22.40 -3.60 -29.04
CA TRP A 29 21.04 -4.13 -29.10
C TRP A 29 20.20 -3.08 -29.80
N ASP A 30 19.97 -3.30 -31.09
CA ASP A 30 19.04 -2.51 -31.89
C ASP A 30 17.62 -2.94 -31.49
N THR A 31 16.99 -2.25 -30.53
CA THR A 31 15.55 -2.35 -30.29
C THR A 31 14.86 -1.09 -30.81
N PRO A 32 13.99 -1.18 -31.82
CA PRO A 32 13.17 -0.06 -32.26
C PRO A 32 11.85 -0.13 -31.49
N ILE A 33 11.78 0.48 -30.31
CA ILE A 33 10.49 0.73 -29.66
C ILE A 33 10.53 2.15 -29.11
N GLY A 34 9.68 3.00 -29.70
CA GLY A 34 9.31 4.28 -29.13
C GLY A 34 8.72 4.03 -27.75
N GLU A 35 9.53 4.30 -26.74
CA GLU A 35 9.15 4.17 -25.34
C GLU A 35 9.63 5.41 -24.61
N ASP A 36 8.69 6.34 -24.43
CA ASP A 36 8.71 7.35 -23.37
C ASP A 36 8.57 6.68 -21.99
N ARG A 37 9.29 5.57 -21.75
CA ARG A 37 9.49 5.08 -20.38
C ARG A 37 10.54 6.00 -19.76
N PRO A 38 10.27 6.62 -18.59
CA PRO A 38 11.35 7.23 -17.84
C PRO A 38 12.38 6.12 -17.58
N LYS A 39 13.58 6.29 -18.14
CA LYS A 39 14.73 5.43 -17.85
C LYS A 39 15.00 5.56 -16.36
N VAL A 40 14.39 4.70 -15.56
CA VAL A 40 14.83 4.42 -14.19
C VAL A 40 16.18 3.74 -14.35
N ALA A 41 17.21 4.57 -14.51
CA ALA A 41 18.58 4.15 -14.38
C ALA A 41 18.71 3.62 -12.96
N TYR A 42 18.58 2.31 -12.79
CA TYR A 42 18.94 1.64 -11.56
C TYR A 42 20.43 1.92 -11.36
N LYS A 43 20.76 2.93 -10.54
CA LYS A 43 22.13 3.20 -10.12
C LYS A 43 22.63 1.96 -9.40
N VAL A 44 23.38 1.13 -10.12
CA VAL A 44 24.13 0.01 -9.54
C VAL A 44 25.28 0.63 -8.75
N GLY A 45 24.97 1.02 -7.52
CA GLY A 45 25.85 1.80 -6.65
C GLY A 45 25.05 2.64 -5.65
N MET A 46 23.99 2.06 -5.08
CA MET A 46 23.20 2.73 -4.04
C MET A 46 24.04 2.81 -2.77
N SER A 47 24.32 4.03 -2.31
CA SER A 47 25.08 4.31 -1.10
C SER A 47 24.40 3.69 0.12
N GLU A 48 25.16 3.22 1.12
CA GLU A 48 24.63 2.68 2.39
C GLU A 48 23.56 3.59 3.01
N ALA A 49 23.77 4.91 2.97
CA ALA A 49 22.81 5.91 3.47
C ALA A 49 21.47 5.93 2.69
N GLU A 50 21.51 5.65 1.40
CA GLU A 50 20.34 5.63 0.52
C GLU A 50 19.53 4.33 0.73
N ARG A 51 20.21 3.22 1.05
CA ARG A 51 19.57 1.95 1.44
C ARG A 51 18.85 2.07 2.79
N GLU A 52 19.47 2.72 3.77
CA GLU A 52 18.85 2.95 5.09
C GLU A 52 17.59 3.82 4.99
N TYR A 53 17.63 4.86 4.16
CA TYR A 53 16.47 5.72 3.88
C TYR A 53 15.31 4.93 3.26
N LEU A 54 15.58 4.12 2.24
CA LEU A 54 14.56 3.29 1.60
C LEU A 54 13.95 2.29 2.59
N ARG A 55 14.76 1.71 3.48
CA ARG A 55 14.28 0.78 4.51
C ARG A 55 13.31 1.44 5.49
N GLN A 56 13.61 2.67 5.93
CA GLN A 56 12.72 3.44 6.80
C GLN A 56 11.40 3.81 6.09
N GLN A 57 11.49 4.23 4.82
CA GLN A 57 10.29 4.55 4.03
C GLN A 57 9.41 3.31 3.81
N HIS A 58 10.03 2.15 3.57
CA HIS A 58 9.34 0.88 3.42
C HIS A 58 8.62 0.47 4.71
N TRP A 59 9.26 0.66 5.87
CA TRP A 59 8.67 0.34 7.17
C TRP A 59 7.46 1.21 7.50
N SER A 60 7.51 2.50 7.15
CA SER A 60 6.36 3.40 7.26
C SER A 60 5.19 2.93 6.38
N TRP A 61 5.48 2.48 5.16
CA TRP A 61 4.49 1.91 4.25
C TRP A 61 3.81 0.66 4.80
N ILE A 62 4.61 -0.28 5.30
CA ILE A 62 4.08 -1.53 5.89
C ILE A 62 3.17 -1.22 7.07
N ARG A 63 3.58 -0.34 7.98
CA ARG A 63 2.76 0.06 9.14
C ARG A 63 1.44 0.69 8.72
N PHE A 64 1.45 1.54 7.69
CA PHE A 64 0.23 2.16 7.17
C PHE A 64 -0.72 1.12 6.56
N ILE A 65 -0.18 0.19 5.76
CA ILE A 65 -0.96 -0.91 5.17
C ILE A 65 -1.57 -1.78 6.28
N ILE A 66 -0.79 -2.12 7.30
CA ILE A 66 -1.27 -2.91 8.45
C ILE A 66 -2.41 -2.18 9.16
N LEU A 67 -2.28 -0.88 9.43
CA LEU A 67 -3.33 -0.08 10.08
C LEU A 67 -4.61 -0.01 9.22
N CYS A 68 -4.48 0.21 7.92
CA CYS A 68 -5.62 0.20 6.99
C CYS A 68 -6.30 -1.17 6.93
N ALA A 69 -5.52 -2.25 6.86
CA ALA A 69 -6.05 -3.61 6.85
C ALA A 69 -6.77 -3.92 8.16
N PHE A 70 -6.19 -3.55 9.30
CA PHE A 70 -6.82 -3.73 10.61
C PHE A 70 -8.12 -2.94 10.73
N GLY A 71 -8.12 -1.69 10.26
CA GLY A 71 -9.33 -0.86 10.19
C GLY A 71 -10.41 -1.48 9.31
N GLY A 72 -10.05 -1.97 8.13
CA GLY A 72 -10.97 -2.67 7.23
C GLY A 72 -11.57 -3.95 7.83
N ILE A 73 -10.76 -4.72 8.56
CA ILE A 73 -11.22 -5.93 9.27
C ILE A 73 -12.22 -5.56 10.37
N VAL A 74 -11.91 -4.56 11.21
CA VAL A 74 -12.81 -4.13 12.29
C VAL A 74 -14.14 -3.63 11.73
N VAL A 75 -14.10 -2.80 10.68
CA VAL A 75 -15.31 -2.30 10.01
C VAL A 75 -16.08 -3.45 9.36
N GLY A 76 -15.41 -4.37 8.67
CA GLY A 76 -16.05 -5.53 8.04
C GLY A 76 -16.74 -6.44 9.07
N PHE A 77 -16.10 -6.69 10.22
CA PHE A 77 -16.72 -7.43 11.32
C PHE A 77 -17.92 -6.70 11.90
N PHE A 78 -17.83 -5.38 12.07
CA PHE A 78 -18.94 -4.58 12.56
C PHE A 78 -20.14 -4.62 11.61
N ILE A 79 -19.91 -4.48 10.31
CA ILE A 79 -20.95 -4.58 9.28
C ILE A 79 -21.54 -5.99 9.24
N ALA A 80 -20.72 -7.04 9.28
CA ALA A 80 -21.20 -8.43 9.32
C ALA A 80 -22.09 -8.69 10.53
N GLY A 81 -21.70 -8.22 11.72
CA GLY A 81 -22.51 -8.28 12.92
C GLY A 81 -23.83 -7.50 12.80
N LEU A 82 -23.79 -6.33 12.14
CA LEU A 82 -24.98 -5.53 11.87
C LEU A 82 -25.95 -6.25 10.94
N ILE A 83 -25.44 -6.89 9.88
CA ILE A 83 -26.24 -7.67 8.91
C ILE A 83 -26.94 -8.83 9.61
N LEU A 84 -26.23 -9.57 10.45
CA LEU A 84 -26.80 -10.67 11.23
C LEU A 84 -27.87 -10.17 12.22
N ARG A 85 -27.64 -9.03 12.88
CA ARG A 85 -28.59 -8.46 13.84
C ARG A 85 -29.85 -7.88 13.19
N LEU A 86 -29.71 -7.23 12.04
CA LEU A 86 -30.82 -6.61 11.32
C LEU A 86 -31.61 -7.60 10.45
N ASN A 87 -31.16 -8.86 10.37
CA ASN A 87 -31.81 -9.90 9.57
C ASN A 87 -32.04 -9.43 8.12
N PHE A 88 -31.04 -8.74 7.54
CA PHE A 88 -31.14 -8.19 6.19
C PHE A 88 -31.49 -9.30 5.21
N ASN A 89 -32.70 -9.24 4.63
CA ASN A 89 -33.21 -10.21 3.67
C ASN A 89 -33.31 -11.67 4.20
N GLY A 90 -33.41 -11.88 5.52
CA GLY A 90 -33.47 -13.22 6.13
C GLY A 90 -32.14 -13.97 6.18
N LEU A 91 -31.02 -13.32 5.82
CA LEU A 91 -29.68 -13.93 5.88
C LEU A 91 -29.28 -14.37 7.29
N GLY A 92 -29.66 -13.60 8.32
CA GLY A 92 -29.39 -13.95 9.71
C GLY A 92 -30.10 -15.24 10.12
N GLU A 93 -31.39 -15.37 9.79
CA GLU A 93 -32.18 -16.59 10.01
C GLU A 93 -31.64 -17.79 9.22
N MET A 94 -31.25 -17.60 7.95
CA MET A 94 -30.63 -18.67 7.15
C MET A 94 -29.32 -19.18 7.76
N ILE A 95 -28.48 -18.26 8.26
CA ILE A 95 -27.22 -18.61 8.92
C ILE A 95 -27.50 -19.29 10.27
N LEU A 96 -28.49 -18.80 11.04
CA LEU A 96 -28.90 -19.39 12.31
C LEU A 96 -29.58 -20.76 12.15
N HIS A 97 -30.23 -21.06 11.04
CA HIS A 97 -30.81 -22.41 10.82
C HIS A 97 -29.80 -23.44 10.29
N SER A 98 -28.64 -22.99 9.80
CA SER A 98 -27.61 -23.88 9.27
C SER A 98 -26.83 -24.56 10.40
N PRO A 99 -26.44 -25.85 10.26
CA PRO A 99 -25.61 -26.53 11.26
C PRO A 99 -24.22 -25.88 11.42
N ASP A 100 -23.68 -25.29 10.34
CA ASP A 100 -22.35 -24.67 10.31
C ASP A 100 -22.37 -23.14 10.41
N ARG A 101 -23.14 -22.61 11.37
CA ARG A 101 -23.30 -21.14 11.61
C ARG A 101 -21.97 -20.40 11.65
N PHE A 102 -20.97 -21.04 12.27
CA PHE A 102 -19.65 -20.47 12.47
C PHE A 102 -18.93 -20.26 11.13
N ILE A 103 -18.96 -21.26 10.23
CA ILE A 103 -18.27 -21.19 8.93
C ILE A 103 -18.86 -20.08 8.07
N TYR A 104 -20.20 -19.99 7.97
CA TYR A 104 -20.85 -18.95 7.18
C TYR A 104 -20.60 -17.54 7.74
N THR A 105 -20.60 -17.38 9.05
CA THR A 105 -20.28 -16.10 9.69
C THR A 105 -18.84 -15.70 9.43
N LEU A 106 -17.90 -16.64 9.50
CA LEU A 106 -16.48 -16.41 9.23
C LEU A 106 -16.24 -16.08 7.75
N LEU A 107 -16.95 -16.75 6.85
CA LEU A 107 -16.91 -16.48 5.42
C LEU A 107 -17.45 -15.07 5.10
N LEU A 108 -18.57 -14.69 5.72
CA LEU A 108 -19.19 -13.37 5.56
C LEU A 108 -18.28 -12.26 6.11
N ALA A 109 -17.81 -12.41 7.36
CA ALA A 109 -16.94 -11.45 8.00
C ALA A 109 -15.57 -11.37 7.33
N GLY A 110 -15.02 -12.50 6.87
CA GLY A 110 -13.77 -12.56 6.13
C GLY A 110 -13.88 -11.90 4.75
N GLY A 111 -14.96 -12.19 4.02
CA GLY A 111 -15.24 -11.56 2.72
C GLY A 111 -15.41 -10.04 2.83
N LEU A 112 -16.26 -9.58 3.75
CA LEU A 112 -16.46 -8.16 4.04
C LEU A 112 -15.20 -7.48 4.57
N GLY A 113 -14.49 -8.14 5.49
CA GLY A 113 -13.24 -7.63 6.05
C GLY A 113 -12.17 -7.44 4.97
N SER A 114 -11.99 -8.40 4.07
CA SER A 114 -10.99 -8.30 2.99
C SER A 114 -11.34 -7.21 1.97
N THR A 115 -12.62 -7.10 1.58
CA THR A 115 -13.08 -6.07 0.64
C THR A 115 -12.96 -4.67 1.25
N CYS A 116 -13.41 -4.48 2.49
CA CYS A 116 -13.20 -3.23 3.22
C CYS A 116 -11.71 -2.90 3.39
N GLY A 117 -10.86 -3.89 3.64
CA GLY A 117 -9.40 -3.73 3.72
C GLY A 117 -8.78 -3.23 2.41
N MET A 118 -9.18 -3.82 1.27
CA MET A 118 -8.71 -3.37 -0.05
C MET A 118 -9.18 -1.94 -0.36
N ILE A 119 -10.42 -1.61 -0.05
CA ILE A 119 -10.96 -0.25 -0.21
C ILE A 119 -10.18 0.74 0.66
N ALA A 120 -9.97 0.41 1.94
CA ALA A 120 -9.21 1.26 2.87
C ALA A 120 -7.77 1.48 2.40
N MET A 121 -7.12 0.45 1.85
CA MET A 121 -5.78 0.56 1.26
C MET A 121 -5.79 1.49 0.03
N GLY A 122 -6.75 1.33 -0.88
CA GLY A 122 -6.89 2.19 -2.06
C GLY A 122 -7.13 3.66 -1.69
N VAL A 123 -8.06 3.92 -0.76
CA VAL A 123 -8.34 5.26 -0.24
C VAL A 123 -7.11 5.84 0.45
N GLY A 124 -6.37 5.05 1.23
CA GLY A 124 -5.14 5.50 1.89
C GLY A 124 -4.06 5.96 0.92
N ILE A 125 -3.87 5.23 -0.19
CA ILE A 125 -2.92 5.62 -1.25
C ILE A 125 -3.41 6.90 -1.95
N MET A 126 -4.72 7.02 -2.21
CA MET A 126 -5.28 8.20 -2.87
C MET A 126 -5.15 9.46 -2.01
N ILE A 127 -5.44 9.36 -0.70
CA ILE A 127 -5.28 10.48 0.25
C ILE A 127 -3.81 10.88 0.36
N ARG A 128 -2.89 9.91 0.47
CA ARG A 128 -1.47 10.22 0.56
C ARG A 128 -0.92 10.86 -0.71
N SER A 129 -1.40 10.43 -1.88
CA SER A 129 -0.99 11.00 -3.16
C SER A 129 -1.62 12.37 -3.43
N SER A 130 -2.78 12.68 -2.85
CA SER A 130 -3.41 14.00 -2.95
C SER A 130 -2.81 15.04 -2.00
N LEU A 131 -2.36 14.64 -0.80
CA LEU A 131 -1.68 15.50 0.18
C LEU A 131 -0.22 15.83 -0.15
N GLY A 132 0.36 15.16 -1.16
CA GLY A 132 1.74 15.36 -1.61
C GLY A 132 1.93 16.40 -2.72
N ARG A 133 0.88 17.13 -3.12
CA ARG A 133 0.95 18.30 -4.02
C ARG A 133 0.82 19.59 -3.22
#